data_AF-A0A2V1D7J2-F1
#
_entry.id   AF-A0A2V1D7J2-F1
#
_cell.length_a   1.000
_cell.length_b   1.000
_cell.length_c   1.000
_cell.angle_alpha   90.00
_cell.angle_beta   90.00
_cell.angle_gamma   90.00
#
_symmetry.space_group_name_H-M   'P 1'
#
loop_
_entity.id
_entity.type
_entity.pdbx_description
1 polymer ?
#
loop_
_entity_poly.entity_id
_entity_poly.type
_entity_poly.pdbx_seq_one_letter_code
_entity_poly.pdbx_strand_id
1 'polypeptide(L)'
;SAKDMKDGFLDREASPEYLHVRRLRPISGRGLYVCAGSDDFESDVERAELNTRAWVMQERVLSPRTIHFSANLMYWECGAGIYCENLTTMIGSRRKRYLRRDSTFPDRLGRLYKSRRVELIHLLNEDYSERHLTKGTDREVALSGLHNRIANALSCQSSYG
;
A
#
# COMPACT_ATOMS: atom_id res chain seq x y z
N SER A 1 -7.57 28.12 11.15
CA SER A 1 -6.24 27.59 11.50
C SER A 1 -6.47 26.45 12.47
N ALA A 2 -5.94 25.26 12.18
CA ALA A 2 -6.08 24.10 13.07
C ALA A 2 -5.35 24.36 14.40
N LYS A 3 -6.00 24.04 15.52
CA LYS A 3 -5.58 24.34 16.89
C LYS A 3 -4.69 23.23 17.50
N ASP A 4 -4.84 21.99 17.08
CA ASP A 4 -4.02 20.86 17.50
C ASP A 4 -4.03 19.70 16.48
N MET A 5 -3.38 18.58 16.80
CA MET A 5 -3.28 17.41 15.93
C MET A 5 -4.60 16.67 15.70
N LYS A 6 -5.67 17.01 16.44
CA LYS A 6 -7.02 16.47 16.28
C LYS A 6 -7.93 17.42 15.52
N ASP A 7 -7.62 18.71 15.49
CA ASP A 7 -8.41 19.72 14.81
C ASP A 7 -8.38 19.50 13.27
N GLY A 8 -9.41 18.82 12.77
CA GLY A 8 -9.55 18.43 11.37
C GLY A 8 -8.88 17.10 11.00
N PHE A 9 -8.41 16.32 11.97
CA PHE A 9 -7.84 14.99 11.76
C PHE A 9 -8.77 13.93 12.32
N LEU A 10 -9.12 12.92 11.51
CA LEU A 10 -10.10 11.85 11.74
C LEU A 10 -10.56 11.72 13.20
N ASP A 11 -11.77 12.19 13.52
CA ASP A 11 -12.43 11.89 14.79
C ASP A 11 -12.66 10.38 14.87
N ARG A 12 -11.79 9.68 15.60
CA ARG A 12 -11.89 8.24 15.79
C ARG A 12 -12.70 7.94 17.03
N GLU A 13 -13.84 7.29 16.85
CA GLU A 13 -14.68 6.82 17.96
C GLU A 13 -14.09 5.62 18.70
N ALA A 14 -13.12 4.90 18.10
CA ALA A 14 -12.56 3.67 18.66
C ALA A 14 -11.09 3.81 19.04
N SER A 15 -10.77 3.60 20.32
CA SER A 15 -9.41 3.27 20.77
C SER A 15 -9.25 1.74 20.84
N PRO A 16 -8.28 1.12 20.15
CA PRO A 16 -8.11 -0.33 20.22
C PRO A 16 -7.72 -0.78 21.63
N GLU A 17 -8.59 -1.55 22.29
CA GLU A 17 -8.25 -2.19 23.56
C GLU A 17 -7.29 -3.35 23.34
N TYR A 18 -6.14 -3.30 24.00
CA TYR A 18 -5.11 -4.34 23.97
C TYR A 18 -5.00 -5.05 25.33
N LEU A 19 -5.03 -6.38 25.29
CA LEU A 19 -4.73 -7.25 26.42
C LEU A 19 -3.29 -7.74 26.33
N HIS A 20 -2.48 -7.40 27.32
CA HIS A 20 -1.14 -7.94 27.47
C HIS A 20 -1.18 -9.24 28.29
N VAL A 21 -0.96 -10.37 27.62
CA VAL A 21 -0.91 -11.70 28.24
C VAL A 21 0.52 -11.97 28.72
N ARG A 22 0.74 -11.84 30.02
CA ARG A 22 2.00 -12.18 30.67
C ARG A 22 2.12 -13.70 30.83
N ARG A 23 3.06 -14.33 30.13
CA ARG A 23 3.39 -15.75 30.36
C ARG A 23 4.05 -15.93 31.73
N LEU A 24 3.57 -16.91 32.50
CA LEU A 24 4.10 -17.26 33.83
C LEU A 24 5.54 -17.85 33.79
N ARG A 25 5.99 -18.37 32.63
CA ARG A 25 7.37 -18.79 32.39
C ARG A 25 7.82 -18.35 30.99
N PRO A 26 8.55 -17.25 30.84
CA PRO A 26 8.99 -16.76 29.54
C PRO A 26 10.23 -17.52 29.06
N ILE A 27 10.15 -18.13 27.88
CA ILE A 27 11.32 -18.76 27.22
C ILE A 27 12.20 -17.69 26.54
N SER A 28 11.65 -16.49 26.24
CA SER A 28 12.33 -15.45 25.45
C SER A 28 12.06 -14.00 25.86
N GLY A 29 11.42 -13.75 27.01
CA GLY A 29 11.06 -12.39 27.46
C GLY A 29 10.01 -11.67 26.60
N ARG A 30 9.46 -12.29 25.56
CA ARG A 30 8.41 -11.70 24.71
C ARG A 30 7.03 -11.81 25.38
N GLY A 31 6.37 -10.67 25.58
CA GLY A 31 4.95 -10.59 25.93
C GLY A 31 4.05 -10.89 24.73
N LEU A 32 2.86 -11.43 24.98
CA LEU A 32 1.83 -11.63 23.96
C LEU A 32 0.79 -10.51 24.09
N TYR A 33 0.48 -9.82 22.99
CA TYR A 33 -0.58 -8.82 22.95
C TYR A 33 -1.75 -9.39 22.14
N VAL A 34 -2.97 -9.20 22.64
CA VAL A 34 -4.22 -9.58 21.98
C VAL A 34 -5.05 -8.32 21.84
N CYS A 35 -5.50 -7.97 20.64
CA CYS A 35 -6.39 -6.83 20.43
C CYS A 35 -7.76 -7.32 19.98
N ALA A 36 -8.83 -6.66 20.43
CA ALA A 36 -10.21 -6.96 20.03
C ALA A 36 -10.65 -6.30 18.69
N GLY A 37 -9.72 -5.67 17.96
CA GLY A 37 -10.02 -5.01 16.68
C GLY A 37 -9.89 -5.95 15.49
N SER A 38 -10.83 -5.88 14.54
CA SER A 38 -10.68 -6.53 13.24
C SER A 38 -9.92 -5.62 12.30
N ASP A 39 -8.77 -6.07 11.82
CA ASP A 39 -8.03 -5.39 10.77
C ASP A 39 -8.65 -5.69 9.40
N ASP A 40 -9.15 -4.68 8.70
CA ASP A 40 -9.61 -4.82 7.32
C ASP A 40 -8.98 -3.75 6.42
N PHE A 41 -7.71 -3.95 6.07
CA PHE A 41 -6.99 -3.05 5.17
C PHE A 41 -7.59 -2.98 3.75
N GLU A 42 -8.30 -4.02 3.32
CA GLU A 42 -8.95 -3.99 2.01
C GLU A 42 -10.11 -2.98 2.04
N SER A 43 -10.95 -3.02 3.07
CA SER A 43 -12.01 -2.04 3.26
C SER A 43 -11.45 -0.64 3.55
N ASP A 44 -10.53 -0.55 4.52
CA ASP A 44 -10.12 0.73 5.12
C ASP A 44 -9.16 1.53 4.24
N VAL A 45 -8.41 0.85 3.37
CA VAL A 45 -7.41 1.47 2.50
C VAL A 45 -7.70 1.15 1.05
N GLU A 46 -7.69 -0.12 0.63
CA GLU A 46 -7.73 -0.46 -0.80
C GLU A 46 -9.02 0.02 -1.50
N ARG A 47 -10.16 -0.04 -0.81
CA ARG A 47 -11.47 0.41 -1.30
C ARG A 47 -11.83 1.83 -0.90
N ALA A 48 -10.96 2.51 -0.15
CA ALA A 48 -11.20 3.91 0.22
C ALA A 48 -11.27 4.79 -1.04
N GLU A 49 -12.16 5.78 -1.03
CA GLU A 49 -12.42 6.67 -2.17
C GLU A 49 -11.12 7.25 -2.76
N LEU A 50 -10.19 7.65 -1.89
CA LEU A 50 -8.87 8.15 -2.30
C LEU A 50 -8.11 7.14 -3.19
N ASN A 51 -8.07 5.86 -2.81
CA ASN A 51 -7.37 4.82 -3.56
C ASN A 51 -8.07 4.44 -4.88
N THR A 52 -9.33 4.84 -5.09
CA THR A 52 -10.02 4.65 -6.38
C THR A 52 -9.54 5.61 -7.46
N ARG A 53 -8.79 6.67 -7.11
CA ARG A 53 -8.29 7.67 -8.05
C ARG A 53 -7.04 7.16 -8.77
N ALA A 54 -6.99 7.32 -10.08
CA ALA A 54 -5.93 6.76 -10.92
C ALA A 54 -4.53 7.27 -10.56
N TRP A 55 -4.37 8.58 -10.32
CA TRP A 55 -3.08 9.19 -9.94
C TRP A 55 -2.57 8.70 -8.57
N VAL A 56 -3.46 8.33 -7.64
CA VAL A 56 -3.09 7.78 -6.33
C VAL A 56 -2.40 6.41 -6.47
N MET A 57 -2.75 5.64 -7.52
CA MET A 57 -2.04 4.40 -7.83
C MET A 57 -0.54 4.64 -8.00
N GLN A 58 -0.19 5.65 -8.80
CA GLN A 58 1.19 5.99 -9.06
C GLN A 58 1.89 6.41 -7.76
N GLU A 59 1.30 7.32 -6.99
CA GLU A 59 1.88 7.76 -5.71
C GLU A 59 2.17 6.59 -4.77
N ARG A 60 1.25 5.64 -4.68
CA ARG A 60 1.36 4.48 -3.81
C ARG A 60 2.40 3.46 -4.29
N VAL A 61 2.44 3.17 -5.59
CA VAL A 61 3.45 2.27 -6.19
C VAL A 61 4.86 2.86 -6.08
N LEU A 62 5.00 4.17 -6.24
CA LEU A 62 6.30 4.85 -6.20
C LEU A 62 6.81 5.13 -4.78
N SER A 63 5.95 4.95 -3.76
CA SER A 63 6.30 5.18 -2.35
C SER A 63 6.73 3.86 -1.68
N PRO A 64 7.98 3.73 -1.20
CA PRO A 64 8.47 2.48 -0.61
C PRO A 64 7.87 2.17 0.76
N ARG A 65 7.32 3.19 1.44
CA ARG A 65 6.69 3.11 2.77
C ARG A 65 5.58 4.15 2.84
N THR A 66 4.40 3.74 3.28
CA THR A 66 3.23 4.62 3.39
C THR A 66 2.54 4.38 4.73
N ILE A 67 2.17 5.45 5.42
CA ILE A 67 1.30 5.39 6.59
C ILE A 67 -0.08 5.85 6.15
N HIS A 68 -1.07 4.98 6.31
CA HIS A 68 -2.47 5.25 6.02
C HIS A 68 -3.20 5.59 7.31
N PHE A 69 -3.93 6.69 7.27
CA PHE A 69 -4.86 7.07 8.32
C PHE A 69 -6.27 6.77 7.82
N SER A 70 -6.87 5.70 8.35
CA SER A 70 -8.27 5.37 8.09
C SER A 70 -9.16 5.73 9.28
N ALA A 71 -10.48 5.66 9.09
CA ALA A 71 -11.46 5.88 10.13
C ALA A 71 -11.34 4.86 11.29
N ASN A 72 -10.94 3.61 10.97
CA ASN A 72 -10.87 2.53 11.95
C ASN A 72 -9.48 2.43 12.60
N LEU A 73 -8.43 2.25 11.80
CA LEU A 73 -7.06 2.02 12.27
C LEU A 73 -6.00 2.77 11.45
N MET A 74 -4.82 3.00 12.03
CA MET A 74 -3.63 3.34 11.26
C MET A 74 -2.96 2.09 10.69
N TYR A 75 -2.46 2.21 9.46
CA TYR A 75 -1.72 1.13 8.80
C TYR A 75 -0.38 1.63 8.27
N TRP A 76 0.69 0.93 8.59
CA TRP A 76 1.97 1.10 7.94
C TRP A 76 2.17 0.03 6.87
N GLU A 77 2.16 0.45 5.61
CA GLU A 77 2.43 -0.40 4.46
C GLU A 77 3.90 -0.28 4.02
N CYS A 78 4.57 -1.42 3.83
CA CYS A 78 5.88 -1.49 3.20
C CYS A 78 6.11 -2.86 2.53
N GLY A 79 7.30 -3.07 1.94
CA GLY A 79 7.62 -4.33 1.25
C GLY A 79 7.69 -5.59 2.09
N ALA A 80 7.76 -5.44 3.42
CA ALA A 80 7.68 -6.58 4.34
C ALA A 80 6.22 -7.01 4.62
N GLY A 81 5.25 -6.09 4.52
CA GLY A 81 3.86 -6.35 4.89
C GLY A 81 3.11 -5.08 5.27
N ILE A 82 1.93 -5.27 5.86
CA ILE A 82 1.15 -4.19 6.49
C ILE A 82 1.19 -4.42 8.00
N TYR A 83 1.53 -3.38 8.72
CA TYR A 83 1.54 -3.34 10.18
C TYR A 83 0.40 -2.46 10.65
N CYS A 84 -0.43 -3.01 11.52
CA CYS A 84 -1.61 -2.33 12.02
C CYS A 84 -1.31 -1.67 13.37
N GLU A 85 -2.03 -0.59 13.67
CA GLU A 85 -1.96 0.12 14.96
C GLU A 85 -2.17 -0.81 16.16
N ASN A 86 -3.01 -1.84 16.00
CA ASN A 86 -3.32 -2.84 17.02
C ASN A 86 -2.25 -3.94 17.19
N LEU A 87 -1.05 -3.75 16.65
CA LEU A 87 0.09 -4.66 16.70
C LEU A 87 -0.05 -5.95 15.88
N THR A 88 -1.11 -6.10 15.09
CA THR A 88 -1.19 -7.22 14.14
C THR A 88 -0.38 -6.92 12.88
N THR A 89 -0.10 -7.97 12.11
CA THR A 89 0.61 -7.86 10.84
C THR A 89 -0.14 -8.67 9.79
N MET A 90 -0.51 -8.00 8.70
CA MET A 90 -1.15 -8.66 7.56
C MET A 90 -0.11 -8.91 6.46
N ILE A 91 0.11 -10.18 6.18
CA ILE A 91 0.94 -10.60 5.05
C ILE A 91 0.02 -10.81 3.85
N GLY A 92 -0.10 -9.78 3.02
CA GLY A 92 -0.90 -9.85 1.79
C GLY A 92 -0.40 -10.91 0.80
N SER A 93 -1.25 -11.24 -0.18
CA SER A 93 -0.89 -12.18 -1.25
C SER A 93 0.40 -11.74 -1.96
N ARG A 94 1.22 -12.72 -2.35
CA ARG A 94 2.52 -12.44 -3.02
C ARG A 94 2.35 -11.53 -4.24
N ARG A 95 1.27 -11.68 -5.02
CA ARG A 95 0.97 -10.82 -6.18
C ARG A 95 0.82 -9.34 -5.82
N LYS A 96 -0.04 -8.99 -4.85
CA LYS A 96 -0.24 -7.60 -4.40
C LYS A 96 1.04 -6.98 -3.82
N ARG A 97 1.90 -7.80 -3.19
CA ARG A 97 3.19 -7.36 -2.63
C ARG A 97 4.19 -6.86 -3.69
N TYR A 98 4.25 -7.50 -4.87
CA TYR A 98 5.28 -7.16 -5.86
C TYR A 98 4.98 -5.86 -6.63
N LEU A 99 3.71 -5.46 -6.70
CA LEU A 99 3.29 -4.30 -7.50
C LEU A 99 3.22 -3.02 -6.67
N ARG A 100 2.61 -3.08 -5.48
CA ARG A 100 2.32 -1.89 -4.67
C ARG A 100 3.20 -1.74 -3.44
N ARG A 101 4.03 -2.75 -3.13
CA ARG A 101 4.83 -2.78 -1.88
C ARG A 101 6.32 -2.99 -2.11
N ASP A 102 6.79 -3.12 -3.35
CA ASP A 102 8.22 -3.34 -3.57
C ASP A 102 8.99 -2.02 -3.38
N SER A 103 9.71 -1.91 -2.26
CA SER A 103 10.56 -0.75 -1.95
C SER A 103 11.72 -0.56 -2.93
N THR A 104 11.99 -1.58 -3.75
CA THR A 104 12.99 -1.59 -4.82
C THR A 104 12.35 -1.62 -6.21
N PHE A 105 11.04 -1.33 -6.31
CA PHE A 105 10.38 -1.20 -7.60
C PHE A 105 10.90 0.03 -8.36
N PRO A 106 11.16 -0.07 -9.67
CA PRO A 106 11.01 -1.24 -10.57
C PRO A 106 12.27 -2.09 -10.79
N ASP A 107 13.36 -1.89 -10.04
CA ASP A 107 14.67 -2.52 -10.31
C ASP A 107 14.61 -4.06 -10.37
N ARG A 108 13.68 -4.68 -9.61
CA ARG A 108 13.50 -6.13 -9.65
C ARG A 108 12.92 -6.65 -10.96
N LEU A 109 12.21 -5.82 -11.72
CA LEU A 109 11.61 -6.22 -13.00
C LEU A 109 12.69 -6.75 -13.96
N GLY A 110 13.87 -6.11 -14.00
CA GLY A 110 14.99 -6.55 -14.85
C GLY A 110 15.50 -7.97 -14.54
N ARG A 111 15.31 -8.45 -13.30
CA ARG A 111 15.74 -9.79 -12.86
C ARG A 111 14.71 -10.88 -13.13
N LEU A 112 13.49 -10.51 -13.53
CA LEU A 112 12.40 -11.46 -13.77
C LEU A 112 12.43 -12.03 -15.19
N TYR A 113 12.02 -13.29 -15.33
CA TYR A 113 11.73 -13.88 -16.63
C TYR A 113 10.70 -13.04 -17.40
N LYS A 114 10.83 -13.04 -18.73
CA LYS A 114 9.97 -12.24 -19.63
C LYS A 114 8.48 -12.42 -19.35
N SER A 115 8.02 -13.66 -19.15
CA SER A 115 6.61 -13.96 -18.85
C SER A 115 6.11 -13.28 -17.57
N ARG A 116 6.89 -13.34 -16.48
CA ARG A 116 6.55 -12.68 -15.22
C ARG A 116 6.58 -11.16 -15.32
N ARG A 117 7.52 -10.58 -16.08
CA ARG A 117 7.54 -9.13 -16.35
C ARG A 117 6.26 -8.68 -17.03
N VAL A 118 5.86 -9.40 -18.09
CA VAL A 118 4.65 -9.11 -18.86
C VAL A 118 3.41 -9.25 -17.97
N GLU A 119 3.31 -10.32 -17.17
CA GLU A 119 2.21 -10.50 -16.20
C GLU A 119 2.09 -9.32 -15.22
N LEU A 120 3.21 -8.88 -14.62
CA LEU A 120 3.20 -7.76 -13.66
C LEU A 120 2.83 -6.43 -14.31
N ILE A 121 3.33 -6.16 -15.52
CA ILE A 121 2.98 -4.94 -16.26
C ILE A 121 1.50 -4.95 -16.65
N HIS A 122 0.96 -6.10 -17.08
CA HIS A 122 -0.47 -6.22 -17.36
C HIS A 122 -1.33 -5.98 -16.12
N LEU A 123 -0.97 -6.57 -14.97
CA LEU A 123 -1.68 -6.36 -13.71
C LEU A 123 -1.67 -4.88 -13.27
N LEU A 124 -0.56 -4.17 -13.47
CA LEU A 124 -0.50 -2.72 -13.21
C LEU A 124 -1.43 -1.94 -14.13
N ASN A 125 -1.46 -2.28 -15.42
CA ASN A 125 -2.30 -1.59 -16.40
C ASN A 125 -3.79 -1.89 -16.21
N GLU A 126 -4.14 -3.12 -15.80
CA GLU A 126 -5.50 -3.53 -15.44
C GLU A 126 -5.99 -2.72 -14.23
N ASP A 127 -5.22 -2.74 -13.13
CA ASP A 127 -5.50 -1.95 -11.91
C ASP A 127 -5.63 -0.45 -12.21
N TYR A 128 -4.77 0.08 -13.08
CA TYR A 128 -4.89 1.48 -13.48
C TYR A 128 -6.16 1.76 -14.28
N SER A 129 -6.52 0.87 -15.22
CA SER A 129 -7.64 1.07 -16.13
C SER A 129 -9.00 1.00 -15.43
N GLU A 130 -9.08 0.33 -14.28
CA GLU A 130 -10.29 0.26 -13.44
C GLU A 130 -10.47 1.49 -12.54
N ARG A 131 -9.48 2.38 -12.45
CA ARG A 131 -9.50 3.54 -11.55
C ARG A 131 -10.13 4.78 -12.19
N HIS A 132 -10.67 5.63 -11.33
CA HIS A 132 -11.35 6.85 -11.73
C HIS A 132 -10.35 7.96 -12.07
N LEU A 133 -10.57 8.58 -13.23
CA LEU A 133 -9.90 9.79 -13.67
C LEU A 133 -10.90 10.93 -13.65
N THR A 134 -10.57 12.02 -12.97
CA THR A 134 -11.40 13.24 -13.00
C THR A 134 -11.38 13.88 -14.39
N LYS A 135 -10.26 13.78 -15.11
CA LYS A 135 -10.12 14.22 -16.51
C LYS A 135 -9.48 13.09 -17.32
N GLY A 136 -10.12 12.68 -18.40
CA GLY A 136 -9.59 11.62 -19.27
C GLY A 136 -8.24 11.96 -19.89
N THR A 137 -7.93 13.25 -20.09
CA THR A 137 -6.62 13.73 -20.55
C THR A 137 -5.48 13.41 -19.60
N ASP A 138 -5.78 13.24 -18.30
CA ASP A 138 -4.76 12.97 -17.29
C ASP A 138 -4.34 11.48 -17.28
N ARG A 139 -4.97 10.66 -18.13
CA ARG A 139 -4.73 9.20 -18.19
C ARG A 139 -3.25 8.87 -18.41
N GLU A 140 -2.57 9.59 -19.29
CA GLU A 140 -1.16 9.33 -19.58
C GLU A 140 -0.26 9.94 -18.51
N VAL A 141 -0.59 11.16 -18.06
CA VAL A 141 0.18 11.88 -17.05
C VAL A 141 0.25 11.08 -15.75
N ALA A 142 -0.88 10.48 -15.33
CA ALA A 142 -0.98 9.69 -14.12
C ALA A 142 -0.28 8.31 -14.18
N LEU A 143 0.25 7.90 -15.34
CA LEU A 143 1.14 6.73 -15.47
C LEU A 143 2.56 7.09 -15.91
N SER A 144 2.80 8.29 -16.44
CA SER A 144 4.07 8.68 -17.06
C SER A 144 5.28 8.45 -16.15
N GLY A 145 5.16 8.79 -14.86
CA GLY A 145 6.22 8.58 -13.88
C GLY A 145 6.52 7.10 -13.66
N LEU A 146 5.47 6.27 -13.63
CA LEU A 146 5.59 4.82 -13.49
C LEU A 146 6.23 4.18 -14.72
N HIS A 147 5.73 4.53 -15.91
CA HIS A 147 6.25 4.06 -17.20
C HIS A 147 7.73 4.39 -17.38
N ASN A 148 8.13 5.63 -17.09
CA ASN A 148 9.52 6.05 -17.21
C ASN A 148 10.45 5.25 -16.30
N ARG A 149 10.05 4.96 -15.06
CA ARG A 149 10.87 4.14 -14.16
C ARG A 149 10.97 2.69 -14.66
N ILE A 150 9.87 2.10 -15.14
CA ILE A 150 9.87 0.75 -15.71
C ILE A 150 10.78 0.69 -16.94
N ALA A 151 10.67 1.65 -17.85
CA ALA A 151 11.48 1.73 -19.06
C ALA A 151 12.98 1.82 -18.74
N ASN A 152 13.35 2.65 -17.76
CA ASN A 152 14.72 2.76 -17.26
C ASN A 152 15.23 1.44 -16.66
N ALA A 153 14.42 0.77 -15.84
CA ALA A 153 14.82 -0.52 -15.22
C ALA A 153 14.93 -1.67 -16.24
N LEU A 154 14.25 -1.57 -17.38
CA LEU A 154 14.29 -2.56 -18.45
C LEU A 154 15.26 -2.20 -19.59
N SER A 155 15.93 -1.04 -19.51
CA SER A 155 16.78 -0.48 -20.57
C SER A 155 16.06 -0.42 -21.93
N CYS A 156 14.79 0.00 -21.93
CA CYS A 156 13.99 0.15 -23.15
C CYS A 156 13.44 1.57 -23.27
N GLN A 157 13.02 1.95 -24.49
CA GLN A 157 12.31 3.21 -24.68
C GLN A 157 10.88 3.09 -24.17
N SER A 158 10.39 4.14 -23.51
CA SER A 158 8.97 4.31 -23.24
C SER A 158 8.34 4.93 -24.49
N SER A 159 7.41 4.21 -25.10
CA SER A 159 6.59 4.71 -26.20
C SER A 159 5.15 4.81 -25.72
N TYR A 160 4.54 5.97 -25.89
CA TYR A 160 3.11 6.19 -25.64
C TYR A 160 2.30 5.68 -26.84
N GLY A 161 1.07 5.21 -26.57
CA GLY A 161 0.11 4.77 -27.57
C GLY A 161 -1.29 5.07 -27.11
#